data_AF-A0A2P6R6N5-F1
#
_entry.id   AF-A0A2P6R6N5-F1
#
_cell.length_a   1.000
_cell.length_b   1.000
_cell.length_c   1.000
_cell.angle_alpha   90.00
_cell.angle_beta   90.00
_cell.angle_gamma   90.00
#
_symmetry.space_group_name_H-M   'P 1'
#
loop_
_entity.id
_entity.type
_entity.pdbx_description
1 polymer ?
#
loop_
_entity_poly.entity_id
_entity_poly.type
_entity_poly.pdbx_seq_one_letter_code
_entity_poly.pdbx_strand_id
1 'polypeptide(L)' 'MPVDHFHAFMSLTLFLIYALTNLNVKDCFFPEAGDNLSQVIINLPLGAGIFACLLFTIFPTTRRGIGFTLRKR' A
#
# COMPACT_ATOMS: atom_id res chain seq x y z
N MET A 1 -15.94 9.73 -6.44
CA MET A 1 -15.84 9.00 -7.72
C MET A 1 -14.40 8.61 -8.04
N PRO A 2 -13.40 9.51 -8.18
CA PRO A 2 -12.01 9.08 -8.39
C PRO A 2 -11.42 8.39 -7.15
N VAL A 3 -11.72 8.89 -5.95
CA VAL A 3 -11.21 8.35 -4.68
C VAL A 3 -11.61 6.89 -4.46
N ASP A 4 -12.82 6.51 -4.88
CA ASP A 4 -13.35 5.14 -4.73
C ASP A 4 -12.57 4.14 -5.59
N HIS A 5 -12.22 4.52 -6.82
CA HIS A 5 -11.37 3.71 -7.70
C HIS A 5 -9.94 3.58 -7.18
N PHE A 6 -9.33 4.68 -6.70
CA PHE A 6 -8.00 4.62 -6.08
C PHE A 6 -8.00 3.77 -4.82
N HIS A 7 -9.03 3.90 -3.99
CA HIS A 7 -9.16 3.11 -2.76
C HIS A 7 -9.30 1.61 -3.07
N ALA A 8 -10.13 1.25 -4.05
CA ALA A 8 -10.31 -0.13 -4.48
C ALA A 8 -9.01 -0.72 -5.06
N PHE A 9 -8.33 0.03 -5.94
CA PHE A 9 -7.06 -0.38 -6.53
C PHE A 9 -5.96 -0.57 -5.48
N MET A 10 -5.89 0.34 -4.51
CA MET A 10 -4.95 0.25 -3.39
C MET A 10 -5.21 -0.96 -2.51
N SER A 11 -6.47 -1.23 -2.20
CA SER A 11 -6.86 -2.40 -1.41
C SER A 11 -6.48 -3.71 -2.11
N LEU A 12 -6.75 -3.81 -3.42
CA LEU A 12 -6.34 -4.97 -4.23
C LEU A 12 -4.81 -5.13 -4.26
N THR A 13 -4.09 -4.04 -4.48
CA THR A 13 -2.62 -4.05 -4.55
C THR A 13 -2.01 -4.47 -3.22
N LEU A 14 -2.47 -3.89 -2.11
CA LEU A 14 -2.03 -4.25 -0.76
C LEU A 14 -2.33 -5.71 -0.44
N PHE A 15 -3.52 -6.21 -0.79
CA PHE A 15 -3.88 -7.60 -0.61
C PHE A 15 -2.92 -8.54 -1.35
N LEU A 16 -2.62 -8.23 -2.62
CA LEU A 16 -1.70 -9.03 -3.43
C LEU A 16 -0.28 -9.02 -2.84
N ILE A 17 0.22 -7.85 -2.44
CA ILE A 17 1.54 -7.70 -1.82
C ILE A 17 1.62 -8.54 -0.53
N TYR A 18 0.61 -8.47 0.33
CA TYR A 18 0.58 -9.23 1.57
C TYR A 18 0.45 -10.73 1.32
N ALA A 19 -0.39 -11.14 0.35
CA ALA A 19 -0.53 -12.54 -0.06
C ALA A 19 0.80 -13.12 -0.54
N LEU A 20 1.53 -12.39 -1.39
CA LEU A 20 2.83 -12.80 -1.92
C LEU A 20 3.96 -12.81 -0.88
N THR A 21 3.79 -12.10 0.25
CA THR A 21 4.77 -12.13 1.34
C THR A 21 4.66 -13.40 2.19
N ASN A 22 3.55 -14.16 2.08
CA ASN A 22 3.39 -15.42 2.81
C ASN A 22 4.37 -16.47 2.32
N LEU A 23 5.06 -17.14 3.26
CA LEU A 23 6.04 -18.19 2.96
C LEU A 23 5.46 -19.31 2.10
N ASN A 24 4.25 -19.78 2.43
CA ASN A 24 3.58 -20.84 1.67
C ASN A 24 3.25 -20.42 0.22
N VAL A 25 2.94 -19.13 -0.01
CA VAL A 25 2.67 -18.63 -1.36
C VAL A 25 3.99 -18.42 -2.11
N LYS A 26 5.03 -17.89 -1.45
CA LYS A 26 6.38 -17.77 -2.02
C LYS A 26 6.92 -19.12 -2.47
N ASP A 27 6.86 -20.13 -1.62
CA ASP A 27 7.40 -21.47 -1.92
C ASP A 27 6.61 -22.17 -3.03
N CYS A 28 5.30 -21.95 -3.12
CA CYS A 28 4.48 -22.54 -4.20
C CYS A 28 4.62 -21.81 -5.54
N PHE A 29 4.71 -20.48 -5.54
CA PHE A 29 4.68 -19.67 -6.77
C PHE A 29 6.09 -19.36 -7.29
N PHE A 30 7.07 -19.27 -6.40
CA PHE A 30 8.48 -19.03 -6.71
C PHE A 30 9.38 -20.02 -5.94
N PRO A 31 9.26 -21.34 -6.20
CA PRO A 31 10.05 -22.38 -5.52
C PRO A 31 11.57 -22.21 -5.70
N GLU A 32 11.99 -21.49 -6.75
CA GLU A 32 13.39 -21.22 -7.09
C GLU A 32 13.63 -19.69 -7.20
N ALA A 33 12.99 -18.94 -6.31
CA ALA A 33 13.26 -17.51 -6.15
C ALA A 33 14.73 -17.30 -5.78
N GLY A 34 15.58 -16.95 -6.75
CA GLY A 34 16.96 -16.55 -6.47
C GLY A 34 17.01 -15.40 -5.45
N ASP A 35 18.15 -15.25 -4.74
CA ASP A 35 18.29 -14.30 -3.62
C ASP A 35 17.73 -12.91 -3.92
N ASN A 36 17.91 -12.43 -5.15
CA ASN A 36 17.40 -11.17 -5.66
C ASN A 36 15.86 -11.05 -5.56
N LEU A 37 15.12 -12.07 -6.00
CA LEU A 37 13.65 -12.06 -5.97
C LEU A 37 13.14 -12.17 -4.53
N SER A 38 13.81 -12.96 -3.69
CA SER A 38 13.42 -13.09 -2.29
C SER A 38 13.54 -11.76 -1.54
N GLN A 39 14.59 -10.98 -1.82
CA GLN A 39 14.75 -9.63 -1.27
C GLN A 39 13.68 -8.67 -1.76
N VAL A 40 13.32 -8.71 -3.05
CA VAL A 40 12.22 -7.89 -3.59
C VAL A 40 10.90 -8.21 -2.90
N ILE A 41 10.58 -9.49 -2.69
CA ILE A 41 9.32 -9.90 -2.04
C ILE A 41 9.29 -9.45 -0.57
N ILE A 42 10.41 -9.55 0.17
CA ILE A 42 10.50 -9.06 1.55
C ILE A 42 10.32 -7.54 1.63
N ASN A 43 10.80 -6.80 0.63
CA ASN A 43 10.73 -5.34 0.60
C ASN A 43 9.45 -4.80 -0.06
N LEU A 44 8.61 -5.68 -0.60
CA LEU A 44 7.34 -5.36 -1.26
C LEU A 44 6.36 -4.59 -0.35
N PRO A 45 6.13 -4.98 0.92
CA PRO A 45 5.29 -4.20 1.83
C PRO A 45 5.86 -2.82 2.15
N LEU A 46 7.19 -2.65 2.16
CA LEU A 46 7.82 -1.34 2.32
C LEU A 46 7.51 -0.43 1.13
N GLY A 47 7.63 -0.94 -0.10
CA GLY A 47 7.25 -0.23 -1.31
C GLY A 47 5.76 0.17 -1.32
N ALA A 48 4.88 -0.72 -0.86
CA ALA A 48 3.45 -0.44 -0.72
C ALA A 48 3.18 0.73 0.23
N GLY A 49 3.89 0.79 1.36
CA GLY A 49 3.80 1.88 2.32
C GLY A 49 4.21 3.22 1.73
N ILE A 50 5.33 3.26 1.01
CA ILE A 50 5.81 4.47 0.31
C ILE A 50 4.78 4.93 -0.74
N PHE A 51 4.24 3.99 -1.53
CA PHE A 51 3.22 4.29 -2.53
C PHE A 51 1.93 4.85 -1.91
N ALA A 52 1.48 4.27 -0.78
CA ALA A 52 0.35 4.78 -0.02
C ALA A 52 0.60 6.21 0.50
N CYS A 53 1.79 6.48 1.05
CA CYS A 53 2.16 7.82 1.52
C CYS A 53 2.12 8.87 0.38
N LEU A 54 2.65 8.53 -0.80
CA LEU A 54 2.61 9.42 -1.96
C LEU A 54 1.17 9.71 -2.38
N LEU A 55 0.32 8.68 -2.45
CA LEU A 55 -1.09 8.85 -2.81
C LEU A 55 -1.86 9.71 -1.81
N PHE A 56 -1.67 9.51 -0.50
CA PHE A 56 -2.31 10.35 0.52
C PHE A 56 -1.81 11.81 0.49
N THR A 57 -0.59 12.04 0.01
CA THR A 57 -0.03 13.38 -0.16
C THR A 57 -0.63 14.08 -1.39
N ILE A 58 -0.79 13.35 -2.51
CA ILE A 58 -1.36 13.89 -3.76
C ILE A 58 -2.88 14.08 -3.65
N PHE A 59 -3.58 13.14 -3.00
CA PHE A 59 -5.01 13.20 -2.72
C PHE A 59 -5.23 13.43 -1.23
N PRO A 60 -5.16 14.70 -0.77
CA PRO A 60 -5.40 14.99 0.63
C PRO A 60 -6.82 14.56 1.01
N THR A 61 -6.92 13.68 2.00
CA THR A 61 -8.24 13.34 2.56
C THR A 61 -8.85 14.62 3.14
N THR A 62 -10.14 14.83 2.96
CA THR A 62 -10.86 16.03 3.47
C THR A 62 -10.94 16.05 5.01
N ARG A 63 -10.24 15.15 5.72
CA ARG A 63 -10.13 15.19 7.17
C ARG A 63 -9.28 16.40 7.55
N ARG A 64 -9.99 17.42 8.02
CA ARG A 64 -9.41 18.54 8.76
C ARG A 64 -8.62 17.97 9.95
N GLY A 65 -7.32 18.24 9.98
CA GLY A 65 -6.42 17.73 11.01
C GLY A 65 -6.78 18.21 12.42
N ILE A 66 -6.17 17.58 13.42
CA ILE A 66 -6.28 18.02 14.82
C ILE A 66 -5.69 19.42 14.93
N GLY A 67 -6.50 20.40 15.35
CA GLY A 67 -6.16 21.83 15.35
C GLY A 67 -6.94 22.68 14.35
N PHE A 68 -7.86 22.10 13.57
CA PHE A 68 -8.75 22.89 12.73
C PHE A 68 -9.67 23.76 13.60
N THR A 69 -9.33 25.05 13.74
CA THR A 69 -10.22 26.02 14.35
C THR A 69 -11.42 26.17 13.41
N LEU A 70 -12.61 25.79 13.87
CA LEU A 70 -13.83 26.31 13.26
C LEU A 70 -13.87 27.79 13.63
N ARG A 71 -13.17 28.62 12.86
CA ARG A 71 -13.26 30.08 12.97
C ARG A 71 -14.70 30.47 12.61
N LYS A 72 -15.56 30.49 13.62
CA LYS A 72 -16.89 31.06 13.56
C LYS A 72 -16.72 32.53 13.96
N ARG A 73 -16.84 33.40 12.96
CA ARG A 73 -17.00 34.83 13.16
C ARG A 73 -18.36 35.09 13.79
#